data_AF-A0ABC8UFI8-F1
#
_entry.id   AF-A0ABC8UFI8-F1
#
_cell.length_a   1.000
_cell.length_b   1.000
_cell.length_c   1.000
_cell.angle_alpha   90.00
_cell.angle_beta   90.00
_cell.angle_gamma   90.00
#
_symmetry.space_group_name_H-M   'P 1'
#
loop_
_entity.id
_entity.type
_entity.pdbx_description
1 polymer ?
#
loop_
_entity_poly.entity_id
_entity_poly.type
_entity_poly.pdbx_seq_one_letter_code
_entity_poly.pdbx_strand_id
1 'polypeptide(L)'
;MVKLRHPLIEGVVQPWAAMLMGVLSGSIPWYTMMVLHKKSAFFQQVDDTLGVFHTHAVAGLLGGLLSGLFAQPTLLKMFYNTSHHSPGLLYSILDGNIIPGLRQIGYQILGAVFITVWNVLATSFICILISRIVNLRMDEDDLEIGDDAVHGEEAYALWGDGERHPPLRLHMAPKIPSFCRRIGTKT
;
A
#
# COMPACT_ATOMS: atom_id res chain seq x y z
N MET A 1 18.74 28.72 40.80
CA MET A 1 17.60 28.87 39.88
C MET A 1 17.77 27.85 38.76
N VAL A 2 17.26 26.63 38.96
CA VAL A 2 17.44 25.49 38.05
C VAL A 2 16.49 25.65 36.87
N LYS A 3 17.03 25.76 35.65
CA LYS A 3 16.25 25.85 34.41
C LYS A 3 15.69 24.46 34.09
N LEU A 4 14.60 24.09 34.76
CA LEU A 4 13.81 22.90 34.45
C LEU A 4 13.04 23.11 33.15
N ARG A 5 13.56 22.68 31.99
CA ARG A 5 12.72 22.40 30.82
C ARG A 5 13.44 21.60 29.75
N HIS A 6 13.43 20.28 29.85
CA HIS A 6 13.56 19.42 28.69
C HIS A 6 12.52 18.30 28.78
N PRO A 7 11.29 18.51 28.27
CA PRO A 7 10.53 17.36 27.80
C PRO A 7 11.38 16.71 26.71
N LEU A 8 11.75 15.45 26.91
CA LEU A 8 12.38 14.62 25.89
C LEU A 8 11.31 14.34 24.84
N ILE A 9 11.13 15.29 23.92
CA ILE A 9 10.25 15.11 22.77
C ILE A 9 11.12 14.46 21.70
N GLU A 10 10.95 13.15 21.52
CA GLU A 10 11.55 12.41 20.42
C GLU A 10 10.75 12.69 19.15
N GLY A 11 11.02 13.85 18.53
CA GLY A 11 10.31 14.24 17.32
C GLY A 11 10.62 15.65 16.89
N VAL A 12 10.52 15.89 15.58
CA VAL A 12 10.71 17.21 14.96
C VAL A 12 9.42 18.05 14.92
N VAL A 13 8.31 17.54 15.48
CA VAL A 13 6.96 18.09 15.38
C VAL A 13 6.35 18.30 16.77
N GLN A 14 5.48 19.31 16.92
CA GLN A 14 4.77 19.58 18.17
C GLN A 14 3.71 18.50 18.49
N PRO A 15 3.40 18.24 19.78
CA PRO A 15 2.42 17.22 20.17
C PRO A 15 1.04 17.38 19.51
N TRP A 16 0.52 18.61 19.38
CA TRP A 16 -0.77 18.85 18.73
C TRP A 16 -0.75 18.48 17.24
N ALA A 17 0.36 18.77 16.55
CA ALA A 17 0.52 18.45 15.14
C ALA A 17 0.74 16.95 14.96
N ALA A 18 1.41 16.28 15.90
CA ALA A 18 1.53 14.82 15.92
C ALA A 18 0.16 14.12 16.03
N MET A 19 -0.76 14.63 16.86
CA MET A 19 -2.14 14.11 16.92
C MET A 19 -2.85 14.23 15.56
N LEU A 20 -2.75 15.39 14.91
CA LEU A 20 -3.35 15.60 13.58
C LEU A 20 -2.73 14.68 12.53
N MET A 21 -1.40 14.53 12.54
CA MET A 21 -0.70 13.59 11.66
C MET A 21 -1.18 12.16 11.87
N GLY A 22 -1.40 11.73 13.12
CA GLY A 22 -1.95 10.42 13.43
C GLY A 22 -3.36 10.20 12.87
N VAL A 23 -4.26 11.17 13.06
CA VAL A 23 -5.63 11.11 12.52
C VAL A 23 -5.62 11.04 10.99
N LEU A 24 -4.80 11.87 10.34
CA LEU A 24 -4.66 11.86 8.88
C LEU A 24 -4.04 10.55 8.38
N SER A 25 -3.04 10.03 9.07
CA SER A 25 -2.37 8.76 8.72
C SER A 25 -3.26 7.54 8.92
N GLY A 26 -4.31 7.60 9.75
CA GLY A 26 -5.31 6.54 9.85
C GLY A 26 -6.43 6.68 8.80
N SER A 27 -6.97 7.89 8.67
CA SER A 27 -8.15 8.16 7.84
C SER A 27 -7.88 8.13 6.33
N ILE A 28 -6.75 8.69 5.88
CA ILE A 28 -6.43 8.77 4.45
C ILE A 28 -6.12 7.40 3.86
N PRO A 29 -5.21 6.56 4.43
CA PRO A 29 -4.98 5.21 3.93
C PRO A 29 -6.27 4.37 3.89
N TRP A 30 -7.09 4.44 4.95
CA TRP A 30 -8.39 3.78 4.98
C TRP A 30 -9.30 4.23 3.83
N TYR A 31 -9.40 5.53 3.59
CA TYR A 31 -10.18 6.06 2.47
C TYR A 31 -9.63 5.57 1.12
N THR A 32 -8.31 5.59 0.93
CA THR A 32 -7.70 5.13 -0.32
C THR A 32 -7.97 3.65 -0.58
N MET A 33 -7.88 2.81 0.45
CA MET A 33 -8.12 1.38 0.37
C MET A 33 -9.61 1.04 0.16
N MET A 34 -10.53 1.72 0.85
CA MET A 34 -11.96 1.36 0.81
C MET A 34 -12.74 2.01 -0.34
N VAL A 35 -12.39 3.24 -0.70
CA VAL A 35 -13.16 4.04 -1.66
C VAL A 35 -12.43 4.18 -2.98
N LEU A 36 -11.15 4.53 -2.94
CA LEU A 36 -10.39 4.85 -4.16
C LEU A 36 -10.06 3.59 -4.97
N HIS A 37 -9.69 2.50 -4.30
CA HIS A 37 -9.49 1.18 -4.93
C HIS A 37 -10.74 0.71 -5.68
N LYS A 38 -11.94 0.92 -5.14
CA LYS A 38 -13.20 0.49 -5.79
C LYS A 38 -13.62 1.35 -6.99
N LYS A 39 -13.15 2.60 -7.06
CA LYS A 39 -13.57 3.56 -8.09
C LYS A 39 -12.57 3.69 -9.25
N SER A 40 -11.31 3.33 -9.04
CA SER A 40 -10.27 3.50 -10.05
C SER A 40 -9.92 2.16 -10.69
N ALA A 41 -10.17 2.05 -12.00
CA ALA A 41 -9.80 0.88 -12.79
C ALA A 41 -8.29 0.58 -12.73
N PHE A 42 -7.46 1.62 -12.57
CA PHE A 42 -6.01 1.45 -12.44
C PHE A 42 -5.62 0.73 -11.14
N PHE A 43 -6.27 1.07 -10.02
CA PHE A 43 -5.98 0.43 -8.74
C PHE A 43 -6.56 -0.99 -8.67
N GLN A 44 -7.65 -1.29 -9.39
CA GLN A 44 -8.18 -2.65 -9.49
C GLN A 44 -7.30 -3.60 -10.31
N GLN A 45 -6.44 -3.06 -11.18
CA GLN A 45 -5.50 -3.87 -11.95
C GLN A 45 -4.22 -4.20 -11.16
N VAL A 46 -3.98 -3.51 -10.03
CA VAL A 46 -2.85 -3.77 -9.14
C VAL A 46 -3.29 -4.80 -8.10
N ASP A 47 -2.73 -6.00 -8.19
CA ASP A 47 -2.99 -7.13 -7.29
C ASP A 47 -2.22 -6.95 -5.97
N ASP A 48 -2.69 -6.02 -5.12
CA ASP A 48 -2.16 -5.77 -3.76
C ASP A 48 -3.07 -6.41 -2.71
N THR A 49 -2.94 -7.72 -2.55
CA THR A 49 -3.79 -8.55 -1.68
C THR A 49 -3.76 -8.13 -0.21
N LEU A 50 -2.63 -7.60 0.27
CA LEU A 50 -2.43 -7.17 1.65
C LEU A 50 -2.71 -5.66 1.87
N GLY A 51 -2.99 -4.90 0.81
CA GLY A 51 -3.17 -3.45 0.90
C GLY A 51 -1.92 -2.69 1.37
N VAL A 52 -0.73 -3.25 1.11
CA VAL A 52 0.56 -2.69 1.55
C VAL A 52 0.82 -1.34 0.90
N PHE A 53 0.43 -1.15 -0.36
CA PHE A 53 0.59 0.11 -1.06
C PHE A 53 -0.13 1.26 -0.35
N HIS A 54 -1.38 1.05 0.05
CA HIS A 54 -2.19 2.07 0.73
C HIS A 54 -1.68 2.36 2.14
N THR A 55 -1.38 1.31 2.89
CA THR A 55 -0.98 1.43 4.30
C THR A 55 0.46 1.88 4.49
N HIS A 56 1.35 1.65 3.52
CA HIS A 56 2.77 2.00 3.63
C HIS A 56 3.17 3.11 2.65
N ALA A 57 2.89 2.97 1.36
CA ALA A 57 3.34 3.96 0.36
C ALA A 57 2.56 5.27 0.47
N VAL A 58 1.21 5.21 0.51
CA VAL A 58 0.38 6.40 0.64
C VAL A 58 0.54 7.03 2.03
N ALA A 59 0.49 6.22 3.09
CA ALA A 59 0.69 6.72 4.45
C ALA A 59 2.09 7.32 4.66
N GLY A 60 3.13 6.68 4.11
CA GLY A 60 4.51 7.15 4.19
C GLY A 60 4.73 8.47 3.44
N LEU A 61 4.19 8.59 2.22
CA LEU A 61 4.24 9.85 1.46
C LEU A 61 3.52 10.97 2.22
N LEU A 62 2.32 10.70 2.72
CA LEU A 62 1.57 11.64 3.54
C LEU A 62 2.37 12.06 4.79
N GLY A 63 2.95 11.11 5.52
CA GLY A 63 3.75 11.37 6.71
C GLY A 63 4.99 12.24 6.44
N GLY A 64 5.69 11.97 5.33
CA GLY A 64 6.82 12.78 4.88
C GLY A 64 6.42 14.21 4.51
N LEU A 65 5.32 14.37 3.77
CA LEU A 65 4.79 15.70 3.42
C LEU A 65 4.33 16.49 4.64
N LEU A 66 3.62 15.85 5.57
CA LEU A 66 3.17 16.47 6.82
C LEU A 66 4.36 16.84 7.73
N SER A 67 5.43 16.05 7.71
CA SER A 67 6.68 16.40 8.38
C SER A 67 7.33 17.64 7.73
N GLY A 68 7.30 17.76 6.40
CA GLY A 68 7.71 18.98 5.70
C GLY A 68 6.84 20.21 6.00
N LEU A 69 5.58 20.00 6.41
CA LEU A 69 4.64 21.07 6.78
C LEU A 69 4.82 21.52 8.24
N PHE A 70 4.91 20.56 9.17
CA PHE A 70 4.84 20.79 10.62
C PHE A 70 6.19 20.69 11.36
N ALA A 71 7.33 20.60 10.66
CA ALA A 71 8.62 20.57 11.33
C ALA A 71 8.89 21.88 12.11
N GLN A 72 9.04 21.78 13.43
CA GLN A 72 9.22 22.94 14.30
C GLN A 72 10.70 23.35 14.36
N PRO A 73 11.06 24.62 14.12
CA PRO A 73 12.46 25.07 14.08
C PRO A 73 13.23 24.84 15.39
N THR A 74 12.61 25.02 16.56
CA THR A 74 13.26 24.78 17.86
C THR A 74 13.58 23.30 18.07
N LEU A 75 12.67 22.40 17.68
CA LEU A 75 12.87 20.96 17.80
C LEU A 75 13.91 20.46 16.79
N LEU A 76 13.89 20.98 15.56
CA LEU A 76 14.91 20.69 14.55
C LEU A 76 16.32 21.06 15.03
N LYS A 77 16.48 22.23 15.67
CA LYS A 77 17.76 22.67 16.26
C LYS A 77 18.24 21.72 17.34
N MET A 78 17.33 21.30 18.22
CA MET A 78 17.64 20.36 19.31
C MET A 78 18.02 18.98 18.77
N PHE A 79 17.33 18.49 17.73
CA PHE A 79 17.51 17.14 17.22
C PHE A 79 18.73 17.01 16.30
N TYR A 80 18.92 17.94 15.36
CA TYR A 80 19.97 17.83 14.35
C TYR A 80 21.28 18.53 14.74
N ASN A 81 21.32 19.33 15.81
CA ASN A 81 22.49 20.07 16.32
C ASN A 81 23.37 20.71 15.23
N THR A 82 22.76 21.12 14.12
CA THR A 82 23.43 21.67 12.93
C THR A 82 22.77 22.99 12.57
N SER A 83 23.52 23.87 11.90
CA SER A 83 23.03 25.17 11.41
C SER A 83 22.19 25.07 10.12
N HIS A 84 22.21 23.92 9.45
CA HIS A 84 21.59 23.70 8.14
C HIS A 84 20.28 22.91 8.23
N HIS A 85 19.25 23.50 8.84
CA HIS A 85 17.91 22.94 8.86
C HIS A 85 16.89 23.91 8.26
N SER A 86 15.92 23.40 7.51
CA SER A 86 14.80 24.18 7.01
C SER A 86 13.56 23.93 7.86
N PRO A 87 12.97 24.96 8.49
CA PRO A 87 11.70 24.82 9.21
C PRO A 87 10.59 24.32 8.28
N GLY A 88 9.57 23.71 8.87
CA GLY A 88 8.37 23.32 8.15
C GLY A 88 7.68 24.51 7.51
N LEU A 89 6.90 24.25 6.46
CA LEU A 89 6.22 25.29 5.68
C LEU A 89 5.29 26.15 6.54
N LEU A 90 4.56 25.55 7.50
CA LEU A 90 3.63 26.29 8.36
C LEU A 90 4.36 27.34 9.21
N TYR A 91 5.47 26.95 9.85
CA TYR A 91 6.25 27.87 10.68
C TYR A 91 6.98 28.92 9.85
N SER A 92 7.43 28.56 8.64
CA SER A 92 8.04 29.50 7.70
C SER A 92 7.07 30.60 7.23
N ILE A 93 5.80 30.24 7.01
CA ILE A 93 4.75 31.21 6.67
C ILE A 93 4.49 32.16 7.86
N LEU A 94 4.40 31.62 9.08
CA LEU A 94 4.19 32.42 10.29
C LEU A 94 5.33 33.39 10.58
N ASP A 95 6.57 32.98 10.31
CA ASP A 95 7.77 33.81 10.47
C ASP A 95 7.95 34.83 9.32
N GLY A 96 7.05 34.85 8.33
CA GLY A 96 7.08 35.80 7.20
C GLY A 96 8.10 35.47 6.11
N ASN A 97 8.78 34.33 6.18
CA ASN A 97 9.76 33.90 5.18
C ASN A 97 9.42 32.49 4.67
N ILE A 98 8.79 32.42 3.50
CA ILE A 98 8.23 31.18 2.94
C ILE A 98 9.30 30.31 2.24
N ILE A 99 10.38 30.92 1.75
CA ILE A 99 11.48 30.27 1.02
C ILE A 99 12.02 29.02 1.75
N PRO A 100 12.41 29.08 3.04
CA PRO A 100 12.91 27.91 3.76
C PRO A 100 11.85 26.79 3.88
N GLY A 101 10.58 27.15 4.04
CA GLY A 101 9.48 26.19 4.13
C GLY A 101 9.24 25.45 2.82
N LEU A 102 9.26 26.16 1.70
CA LEU A 102 9.16 25.54 0.37
C LEU A 102 10.34 24.63 0.09
N ARG A 103 11.54 25.02 0.51
CA ARG A 103 12.72 24.17 0.42
C ARG A 103 12.55 22.87 1.22
N GLN A 104 11.96 22.94 2.41
CA GLN A 104 11.68 21.75 3.22
C GLN A 104 10.69 20.80 2.55
N ILE A 105 9.58 21.32 2.01
CA ILE A 105 8.62 20.51 1.23
C ILE A 105 9.29 19.92 -0.01
N GLY A 106 10.12 20.70 -0.71
CA GLY A 106 10.89 20.23 -1.86
C GLY A 106 11.80 19.04 -1.52
N TYR A 107 12.47 19.07 -0.37
CA TYR A 107 13.28 17.94 0.08
C TYR A 107 12.46 16.69 0.39
N GLN A 108 11.28 16.84 0.98
CA GLN A 108 10.39 15.70 1.25
C GLN A 108 9.87 15.08 -0.06
N ILE A 109 9.49 15.91 -1.03
CA ILE A 109 9.05 15.43 -2.36
C ILE A 109 10.20 14.75 -3.09
N LEU A 110 11.40 15.35 -3.10
CA LEU A 110 12.56 14.77 -3.76
C LEU A 110 12.95 13.43 -3.13
N GLY A 111 12.96 13.35 -1.79
CA GLY A 111 13.21 12.10 -1.07
C GLY A 111 12.17 11.04 -1.38
N ALA A 112 10.89 11.41 -1.39
CA ALA A 112 9.81 10.48 -1.74
C ALA A 112 9.95 9.95 -3.17
N VAL A 113 10.17 10.82 -4.16
CA VAL A 113 10.38 10.42 -5.56
C VAL A 113 11.60 9.51 -5.69
N PHE A 114 12.72 9.86 -5.05
CA PHE A 114 13.92 9.04 -5.06
C PHE A 114 13.66 7.63 -4.51
N ILE A 115 13.03 7.53 -3.34
CA ILE A 115 12.71 6.25 -2.71
C ILE A 115 11.74 5.44 -3.58
N THR A 116 10.71 6.08 -4.16
CA THR A 116 9.76 5.40 -5.05
C THR A 116 10.45 4.85 -6.29
N VAL A 117 11.24 5.67 -6.99
CA VAL A 117 11.97 5.23 -8.19
C VAL A 117 12.95 4.12 -7.86
N TRP A 118 13.72 4.27 -6.77
CA TRP A 118 14.67 3.24 -6.34
C TRP A 118 13.98 1.91 -6.03
N ASN A 119 12.88 1.93 -5.28
CA ASN A 119 12.14 0.71 -4.93
C ASN A 119 11.53 0.05 -6.17
N VAL A 120 10.94 0.82 -7.09
CA VAL A 120 10.38 0.26 -8.32
C VAL A 120 11.49 -0.40 -9.14
N LEU A 121 12.60 0.29 -9.37
CA LEU A 121 13.71 -0.25 -10.17
C LEU A 121 14.33 -1.49 -9.52
N ALA A 122 14.66 -1.42 -8.23
CA ALA A 122 15.31 -2.51 -7.52
C ALA A 122 14.41 -3.74 -7.41
N THR A 123 13.15 -3.55 -6.97
CA THR A 123 12.20 -4.66 -6.82
C THR A 123 11.88 -5.30 -8.17
N SER A 124 11.61 -4.51 -9.22
CA SER A 124 11.38 -5.06 -10.56
C SER A 124 12.60 -5.81 -11.08
N PHE A 125 13.81 -5.29 -10.89
CA PHE A 125 15.04 -5.98 -11.29
C PHE A 125 15.19 -7.34 -10.59
N ILE A 126 14.99 -7.37 -9.27
CA ILE A 126 15.07 -8.60 -8.48
C ILE A 126 14.01 -9.62 -8.91
N CYS A 127 12.75 -9.19 -9.04
CA CYS A 127 11.65 -10.07 -9.47
C CYS A 127 11.89 -10.62 -10.88
N ILE A 128 12.38 -9.81 -11.83
CA ILE A 128 12.70 -10.28 -13.19
C ILE A 128 13.86 -11.28 -13.17
N LEU A 129 14.85 -11.09 -12.29
CA LEU A 129 15.97 -12.01 -12.19
C LEU A 129 15.55 -13.36 -11.60
N ILE A 130 14.74 -13.34 -10.54
CA ILE A 130 14.21 -14.57 -9.93
C ILE A 130 13.23 -15.28 -10.87
N SER A 131 12.44 -14.54 -11.65
CA SER A 131 11.49 -15.13 -12.61
C SER A 131 12.16 -15.92 -13.73
N ARG A 132 13.49 -15.79 -13.92
CA ARG A 132 14.26 -16.64 -14.84
C ARG A 132 14.56 -18.03 -14.30
N ILE A 133 14.44 -18.23 -12.99
CA ILE A 133 14.79 -19.47 -12.30
C ILE A 133 13.53 -20.17 -11.77
N VAL A 134 12.57 -19.40 -11.25
CA VAL A 134 11.34 -19.91 -10.62
C VAL A 134 10.14 -19.08 -11.07
N ASN A 135 9.00 -19.72 -11.31
CA ASN A 135 7.74 -19.02 -11.53
C ASN A 135 7.30 -18.35 -10.23
N LEU A 136 7.27 -17.01 -10.22
CA LEU A 136 6.91 -16.20 -9.04
C LEU A 136 5.40 -16.16 -8.77
N ARG A 137 4.58 -16.45 -9.78
CA ARG A 137 3.12 -16.50 -9.71
C ARG A 137 2.69 -17.86 -10.25
N MET A 138 1.69 -18.43 -9.58
CA MET A 138 1.01 -19.64 -10.02
C MET A 138 0.18 -19.36 -11.28
N ASP A 139 -0.07 -20.39 -12.09
CA ASP A 139 -0.93 -20.26 -13.27
C ASP A 139 -2.38 -19.92 -12.86
N GLU A 140 -3.09 -19.23 -13.75
CA GLU A 140 -4.43 -18.71 -13.49
C GLU A 140 -5.47 -19.80 -13.14
N ASP A 141 -5.33 -21.00 -13.71
CA ASP A 141 -6.23 -22.13 -13.44
C ASP A 141 -6.06 -22.67 -12.01
N ASP A 142 -4.81 -22.77 -11.54
CA ASP A 142 -4.50 -23.23 -10.18
C ASP A 142 -4.80 -22.13 -9.14
N LEU A 143 -4.69 -20.85 -9.52
CA LEU A 143 -5.10 -19.71 -8.68
C LEU A 143 -6.60 -19.70 -8.36
N GLU A 144 -7.45 -20.22 -9.24
CA GLU A 144 -8.90 -20.34 -8.99
C GLU A 144 -9.22 -21.43 -7.96
N ILE A 145 -8.43 -22.50 -7.95
CA ILE A 145 -8.55 -23.61 -7.00
C ILE A 145 -7.96 -23.21 -5.64
N GLY A 146 -6.85 -22.47 -5.63
CA GLY A 146 -6.25 -21.93 -4.41
C GLY A 146 -5.42 -22.96 -3.65
N ASP A 147 -5.62 -23.05 -2.34
CA ASP A 147 -4.74 -23.82 -1.44
C ASP A 147 -4.78 -25.34 -1.73
N ASP A 148 -5.93 -25.85 -2.17
CA ASP A 148 -6.13 -27.25 -2.56
C ASP A 148 -5.24 -27.64 -3.77
N ALA A 149 -4.95 -26.72 -4.70
CA ALA A 149 -4.07 -27.00 -5.83
C ALA A 149 -2.59 -27.18 -5.44
N VAL A 150 -2.15 -26.55 -4.34
CA VAL A 150 -0.74 -26.58 -3.91
C VAL A 150 -0.52 -27.60 -2.80
N HIS A 151 -1.40 -27.61 -1.81
CA HIS A 151 -1.22 -28.36 -0.57
C HIS A 151 -2.22 -29.52 -0.43
N GLY A 152 -3.26 -29.58 -1.28
CA GLY A 152 -4.31 -30.61 -1.19
C GLY A 152 -5.14 -30.53 0.09
N GLU A 153 -5.20 -29.33 0.69
CA GLU A 153 -5.90 -29.07 1.94
C GLU A 153 -6.85 -27.87 1.81
N GLU A 154 -7.97 -27.94 2.53
CA GLU A 154 -8.94 -26.85 2.63
C GLU A 154 -8.81 -26.21 4.04
N ALA A 155 -8.39 -24.95 4.11
CA ALA A 155 -8.15 -24.25 5.38
C ALA A 155 -9.39 -24.17 6.28
N TYR A 156 -10.60 -24.19 5.70
CA TYR A 156 -11.87 -24.21 6.42
C TYR A 156 -12.86 -25.21 5.80
N ALA A 157 -13.03 -26.38 6.44
CA ALA A 157 -14.17 -27.26 6.18
C ALA A 157 -15.46 -26.69 6.83
N LEU A 158 -15.90 -25.51 6.37
CA LEU A 158 -17.03 -24.77 6.96
C LEU A 158 -18.42 -25.31 6.57
N TRP A 159 -18.46 -26.34 5.74
CA TRP A 159 -19.63 -27.18 5.57
C TRP A 159 -19.14 -28.61 5.44
N GLY A 160 -19.77 -29.54 6.14
CA GLY A 160 -19.60 -30.96 5.86
C GLY A 160 -20.16 -31.30 4.48
N ASP A 161 -19.44 -30.94 3.43
CA ASP A 161 -19.68 -31.35 2.05
C ASP A 161 -18.53 -32.30 1.72
N GLY A 162 -18.68 -33.60 1.98
CA GLY A 162 -19.43 -34.40 1.05
C GLY A 162 -18.56 -34.64 -0.18
N GLU A 163 -17.50 -35.44 0.00
CA GLU A 163 -16.70 -36.10 -1.03
C GLU A 163 -17.53 -36.29 -2.32
N ARG A 164 -17.42 -35.34 -3.26
CA ARG A 164 -17.86 -35.60 -4.62
C ARG A 164 -16.74 -36.35 -5.30
N HIS A 165 -16.68 -37.65 -5.02
CA HIS A 165 -16.00 -38.57 -5.91
C HIS A 165 -16.48 -38.28 -7.34
N PRO A 166 -15.57 -38.12 -8.32
CA PRO A 166 -15.98 -37.99 -9.70
C PRO A 166 -16.86 -39.20 -10.04
N PRO A 167 -18.04 -39.02 -10.67
CA PRO A 167 -18.93 -40.14 -10.92
C PRO A 167 -18.19 -41.18 -11.76
N LEU A 168 -18.25 -42.44 -11.32
CA LEU A 168 -17.75 -43.58 -12.07
C LEU A 168 -18.19 -43.47 -13.54
N ARG A 169 -17.22 -43.63 -14.44
CA ARG A 169 -17.31 -43.39 -15.90
C ARG A 169 -18.48 -44.09 -16.62
N LEU A 170 -19.20 -44.98 -15.93
CA LEU A 170 -20.40 -45.70 -16.38
C LEU A 170 -21.69 -44.84 -16.34
N HIS A 171 -21.66 -43.65 -15.73
CA HIS A 171 -22.83 -42.74 -15.62
C HIS A 171 -22.60 -41.34 -16.23
N MET A 172 -21.72 -41.22 -17.22
CA MET A 172 -21.71 -40.04 -18.07
C MET A 172 -22.75 -40.16 -19.18
N ALA A 173 -23.75 -39.28 -19.17
CA ALA A 173 -24.57 -39.07 -20.35
C ALA A 173 -23.69 -38.51 -21.50
N PRO A 174 -23.84 -38.99 -22.74
CA PRO A 174 -23.00 -38.56 -23.85
C PRO A 174 -23.15 -37.05 -24.08
N LYS A 175 -22.04 -36.31 -24.04
CA LYS A 175 -22.01 -34.90 -24.42
C LYS A 175 -22.24 -34.80 -25.94
N ILE A 176 -23.46 -34.44 -26.33
CA ILE A 176 -23.77 -34.12 -27.73
C ILE A 176 -23.15 -32.75 -28.06
N PRO A 177 -22.42 -32.61 -29.18
CA PRO A 177 -21.81 -31.35 -29.60
C PRO A 177 -22.84 -30.21 -29.72
N SER A 178 -22.42 -28.99 -29.35
CA SER A 178 -23.24 -27.77 -29.30
C SER A 178 -23.89 -27.35 -30.63
N PHE A 179 -23.46 -27.94 -31.75
CA PHE A 179 -24.01 -27.69 -33.08
C PHE A 179 -25.50 -28.09 -33.20
N CYS A 180 -25.95 -29.14 -32.51
CA CYS A 180 -27.33 -29.62 -32.58
C CYS A 180 -28.34 -28.80 -31.74
N ARG A 181 -27.88 -27.91 -30.84
CA ARG A 181 -28.78 -27.14 -29.95
C ARG A 181 -29.45 -25.94 -30.65
N ARG A 182 -28.97 -25.53 -31.82
CA ARG A 182 -29.40 -24.27 -32.48
C ARG A 182 -30.62 -24.39 -33.41
N ILE A 183 -31.17 -25.59 -33.61
CA ILE A 183 -32.23 -25.86 -34.60
C ILE A 183 -33.65 -25.85 -33.97
N GLY A 184 -33.78 -25.85 -32.65
CA GLY A 184 -35.03 -26.20 -31.96
C GLY A 184 -35.97 -25.07 -31.51
N THR A 185 -35.65 -23.79 -31.67
CA THR A 185 -36.51 -22.71 -31.11
C THR A 185 -36.66 -21.53 -32.04
N LYS A 186 -37.55 -21.67 -33.04
CA LYS A 186 -38.27 -20.55 -33.68
C LYS A 186 -39.67 -21.02 -34.10
N THR A 187 -40.61 -20.91 -33.19
CA THR A 187 -42.03 -20.61 -33.42
C THR A 187 -42.59 -19.99 -32.17
#